data_AF-A0A3E2VEX9-F1
#
_entry.id   AF-A0A3E2VEX9-F1
#
_cell.length_a   1.000
_cell.length_b   1.000
_cell.length_c   1.000
_cell.angle_alpha   90.00
_cell.angle_beta   90.00
_cell.angle_gamma   90.00
#
_symmetry.space_group_name_H-M   'P 1'
#
loop_
_entity.id
_entity.type
_entity.pdbx_description
1 polymer ?
#
loop_
_entity_poly.entity_id
_entity_poly.type
_entity_poly.pdbx_seq_one_letter_code
_entity_poly.pdbx_strand_id
1 'polypeptide(L)'
;MLGLIVAVKRIYDKYAEDEMTVYAAQVSFFIILSVVPFIMLLLTAVQMIPSVSNAQFMELIVGLVPVDYKSLAFRVVNDLSLKSPATMISVTAITALWSAGRGMFSVARGLNRVHGHGEKRWYVVNRLICSGYTIVFILVCILSLGLLVFGNMIQAFLVSRFPIVADVVTHIINFRALWALMILVVFFLGIYTFVPDKKLKFREQIPGALFSTVGWMGFSFAFSLYFNHIGGRNYSYMYGSLTAIVLLLLWLYFCMCILFFGAELNYYWKELFPGDGMSPSRR
;
A
#
# COMPACT_ATOMS: atom_id res chain seq x y z
N MET A 1 -7.22 33.44 10.60
CA MET A 1 -8.08 32.26 10.89
C MET A 1 -9.16 32.05 9.82
N LEU A 2 -9.93 33.09 9.43
CA LEU A 2 -10.96 32.99 8.36
C LEU A 2 -10.44 32.44 7.02
N GLY A 3 -9.26 32.87 6.55
CA GLY A 3 -8.70 32.39 5.27
C GLY A 3 -8.38 30.89 5.23
N LEU A 4 -7.93 30.31 6.35
CA LEU A 4 -7.61 28.88 6.43
C LEU A 4 -8.88 28.03 6.44
N ILE A 5 -9.94 28.49 7.12
CA ILE A 5 -11.25 27.84 7.12
C ILE A 5 -11.85 27.82 5.71
N VAL A 6 -11.73 28.93 4.96
CA VAL A 6 -12.20 29.00 3.57
C VAL A 6 -11.40 28.07 2.66
N ALA A 7 -10.07 27.97 2.85
CA ALA A 7 -9.23 27.06 2.08
C ALA A 7 -9.58 25.59 2.33
N VAL A 8 -9.74 25.18 3.60
CA VAL A 8 -10.16 23.83 3.97
C VAL A 8 -11.55 23.51 3.41
N LYS A 9 -12.48 24.46 3.48
CA LYS A 9 -13.82 24.29 2.91
C LYS A 9 -13.76 24.07 1.39
N ARG A 10 -12.96 24.85 0.66
CA ARG A 10 -12.79 24.65 -0.79
C ARG A 10 -12.20 23.28 -1.12
N ILE A 11 -11.17 22.84 -0.39
CA ILE A 11 -10.58 21.50 -0.55
C ILE A 11 -11.65 20.42 -0.35
N TYR A 12 -12.46 20.56 0.69
CA TYR A 12 -13.54 19.62 0.98
C TYR A 12 -14.65 19.62 -0.08
N ASP A 13 -15.09 20.81 -0.51
CA ASP A 13 -16.13 20.95 -1.53
C ASP A 13 -15.67 20.29 -2.85
N LYS A 14 -14.42 20.54 -3.28
CA LYS A 14 -13.84 19.88 -4.46
C LYS A 14 -13.71 18.35 -4.27
N TYR A 15 -13.24 17.90 -3.11
CA TYR A 15 -13.15 16.46 -2.79
C TYR A 15 -14.50 15.75 -2.91
N ALA A 16 -15.59 16.44 -2.53
CA ALA A 16 -16.95 15.94 -2.68
C ALA A 16 -17.43 16.00 -4.14
N GLU A 17 -17.19 17.10 -4.86
CA GLU A 17 -17.53 17.27 -6.28
C GLU A 17 -16.82 16.24 -7.18
N ASP A 18 -15.59 15.88 -6.85
CA ASP A 18 -14.81 14.90 -7.59
C ASP A 18 -15.06 13.44 -7.14
N GLU A 19 -16.03 13.23 -6.24
CA GLU A 19 -16.48 11.91 -5.77
C GLU A 19 -15.33 11.01 -5.29
N MET A 20 -14.35 11.60 -4.60
CA MET A 20 -13.11 10.91 -4.20
C MET A 20 -13.36 9.68 -3.32
N THR A 21 -14.46 9.66 -2.56
CA THR A 21 -14.92 8.51 -1.77
C THR A 21 -15.24 7.29 -2.64
N VAL A 22 -15.77 7.49 -3.85
CA VAL A 22 -16.08 6.40 -4.79
C VAL A 22 -14.79 5.74 -5.29
N TYR A 23 -13.78 6.55 -5.63
CA TYR A 23 -12.46 6.05 -6.00
C TYR A 23 -11.78 5.33 -4.82
N ALA A 24 -11.87 5.88 -3.60
CA ALA A 24 -11.33 5.25 -2.40
C ALA A 24 -11.95 3.86 -2.14
N ALA A 25 -13.28 3.74 -2.27
CA ALA A 25 -13.98 2.46 -2.15
C ALA A 25 -13.52 1.46 -3.22
N GLN A 26 -13.42 1.91 -4.47
CA GLN A 26 -12.98 1.06 -5.58
C GLN A 26 -11.55 0.54 -5.40
N VAL A 27 -10.61 1.40 -5.00
CA VAL A 27 -9.22 1.01 -4.74
C VAL A 27 -9.16 -0.01 -3.61
N SER A 28 -9.84 0.25 -2.50
CA SER A 28 -9.85 -0.61 -1.31
C SER A 28 -10.40 -2.00 -1.62
N PHE A 29 -11.50 -2.07 -2.40
CA PHE A 29 -12.06 -3.33 -2.86
C PHE A 29 -11.05 -4.16 -3.67
N PHE A 30 -10.36 -3.55 -4.64
CA PHE A 30 -9.38 -4.27 -5.46
C PHE A 30 -8.12 -4.66 -4.68
N ILE A 31 -7.70 -3.85 -3.69
CA ILE A 31 -6.61 -4.23 -2.78
C ILE A 31 -7.02 -5.48 -2.01
N ILE A 32 -8.18 -5.50 -1.35
CA ILE A 32 -8.67 -6.69 -0.62
C ILE A 32 -8.77 -7.90 -1.53
N LEU A 33 -9.31 -7.74 -2.75
CA LEU A 33 -9.41 -8.82 -3.73
C LEU A 33 -8.03 -9.37 -4.14
N SER A 34 -7.00 -8.52 -4.14
CA SER A 34 -5.63 -8.92 -4.47
C SER A 34 -4.88 -9.61 -3.34
N VAL A 35 -5.31 -9.47 -2.07
CA VAL A 35 -4.61 -10.03 -0.89
C VAL A 35 -4.44 -11.54 -1.01
N VAL A 36 -5.50 -12.28 -1.34
CA VAL A 36 -5.45 -13.75 -1.39
C VAL A 36 -4.54 -14.27 -2.52
N PRO A 37 -4.71 -13.83 -3.79
CA PRO A 37 -3.78 -14.19 -4.86
C PRO A 37 -2.33 -13.77 -4.58
N PHE A 38 -2.15 -12.62 -3.95
CA PHE A 38 -0.83 -12.11 -3.59
C PHE A 38 -0.15 -12.96 -2.52
N ILE A 39 -0.87 -13.34 -1.46
CA ILE A 39 -0.37 -14.29 -0.45
C ILE A 39 0.02 -15.60 -1.15
N MET A 40 -0.84 -16.16 -2.00
CA MET A 40 -0.51 -17.41 -2.72
C MET A 40 0.74 -17.30 -3.60
N LEU A 41 0.88 -16.19 -4.33
CA LEU A 41 2.08 -15.91 -5.12
C LEU A 41 3.33 -15.86 -4.24
N LEU A 42 3.26 -15.18 -3.09
CA LEU A 42 4.37 -15.10 -2.14
C LEU A 42 4.74 -16.49 -1.59
N LEU A 43 3.74 -17.27 -1.19
CA LEU A 43 3.93 -18.62 -0.66
C LEU A 43 4.64 -19.53 -1.66
N THR A 44 4.22 -19.46 -2.91
CA THR A 44 4.82 -20.27 -3.97
C THR A 44 6.23 -19.79 -4.32
N ALA A 45 6.49 -18.48 -4.28
CA ALA A 45 7.82 -17.92 -4.51
C ALA A 45 8.84 -18.39 -3.44
N VAL A 46 8.43 -18.49 -2.17
CA VAL A 46 9.29 -19.00 -1.10
C VAL A 46 9.60 -20.49 -1.28
N GLN A 47 8.63 -21.31 -1.69
CA GLN A 47 8.85 -22.74 -1.95
C GLN A 47 9.85 -23.01 -3.08
N MET A 48 10.04 -22.08 -4.01
CA MET A 48 11.02 -22.22 -5.11
C MET A 48 12.47 -22.03 -4.66
N ILE A 49 12.71 -21.51 -3.45
CA ILE A 49 14.06 -21.29 -2.95
C ILE A 49 14.64 -22.67 -2.58
N PRO A 50 15.65 -23.18 -3.31
CA PRO A 50 16.13 -24.57 -3.15
C PRO A 50 16.69 -24.88 -1.75
N SER A 51 17.04 -23.85 -0.98
CA SER A 51 17.59 -23.94 0.37
C SER A 51 16.53 -23.97 1.49
N VAL A 52 15.24 -23.77 1.18
CA VAL A 52 14.16 -23.80 2.18
C VAL A 52 13.50 -25.19 2.17
N SER A 53 13.66 -25.94 3.26
CA SER A 53 12.94 -27.20 3.43
C SER A 53 11.43 -26.95 3.60
N ASN A 54 10.59 -27.85 3.09
CA ASN A 54 9.13 -27.81 3.32
C ASN A 54 8.77 -27.69 4.81
N ALA A 55 9.59 -28.27 5.70
CA ALA A 55 9.39 -28.16 7.16
C ALA A 55 9.62 -26.72 7.68
N GLN A 56 10.67 -26.04 7.21
CA GLN A 56 10.99 -24.65 7.58
C GLN A 56 9.96 -23.67 7.01
N PHE A 57 9.47 -23.94 5.80
CA PHE A 57 8.39 -23.16 5.19
C PHE A 57 7.09 -23.26 5.99
N MET A 58 6.75 -24.48 6.45
CA MET A 58 5.56 -24.69 7.29
C MET A 58 5.67 -24.01 8.65
N GLU A 59 6.85 -24.04 9.26
CA GLU A 59 7.11 -23.35 10.52
C GLU A 59 6.97 -21.83 10.38
N LEU A 60 7.44 -21.26 9.26
CA LEU A 60 7.29 -19.84 8.92
C LEU A 60 5.81 -19.44 8.76
N ILE A 61 5.03 -20.25 8.05
CA ILE A 61 3.60 -20.02 7.83
C ILE A 61 2.83 -20.04 9.14
N VAL A 62 3.12 -21.04 9.98
CA VAL A 62 2.48 -21.18 11.30
C VAL A 62 2.90 -20.06 12.26
N GLY A 63 4.08 -19.44 12.06
CA GLY A 63 4.55 -18.29 12.83
C GLY A 63 3.96 -16.94 12.39
N LEU A 64 3.70 -16.75 11.10
CA LEU A 64 3.20 -15.48 10.53
C LEU A 64 1.68 -15.36 10.53
N VAL A 65 0.97 -16.49 10.44
CA VAL A 65 -0.48 -16.52 10.30
C VAL A 65 -1.14 -16.62 11.69
N PRO A 66 -2.08 -15.70 12.05
CA PRO A 66 -2.82 -15.80 13.30
C PRO A 66 -3.52 -17.15 13.42
N VAL A 67 -3.67 -17.66 14.64
CA VAL A 67 -4.15 -19.03 14.93
C VAL A 67 -5.43 -19.37 14.16
N ASP A 68 -6.34 -18.41 14.04
CA ASP A 68 -7.64 -18.55 13.36
C ASP A 68 -7.54 -18.82 11.84
N TYR A 69 -6.43 -18.44 11.20
CA TYR A 69 -6.22 -18.57 9.75
C TYR A 69 -5.21 -19.66 9.39
N LYS A 70 -4.63 -20.37 10.38
CA LYS A 70 -3.64 -21.41 10.14
C LYS A 70 -4.19 -22.52 9.26
N SER A 71 -5.44 -22.96 9.46
CA SER A 71 -6.07 -24.03 8.66
C SER A 71 -6.19 -23.68 7.18
N LEU A 72 -6.49 -22.42 6.85
CA LEU A 72 -6.49 -21.91 5.48
C LEU A 72 -5.08 -21.91 4.90
N ALA A 73 -4.09 -21.45 5.67
CA ALA A 73 -2.70 -21.45 5.25
C ALA A 73 -2.19 -22.88 5.01
N PHE A 74 -2.46 -23.83 5.91
CA PHE A 74 -2.17 -25.26 5.74
C PHE A 74 -2.79 -25.82 4.46
N ARG A 75 -4.05 -25.51 4.17
CA ARG A 75 -4.72 -25.93 2.93
C ARG A 75 -4.03 -25.38 1.69
N VAL A 76 -3.72 -24.08 1.68
CA VAL A 76 -3.03 -23.45 0.56
C VAL A 76 -1.65 -24.07 0.36
N VAL A 77 -0.87 -24.30 1.41
CA VAL A 77 0.44 -24.93 1.30
C VAL A 77 0.34 -26.38 0.81
N ASN A 78 -0.62 -27.15 1.33
CA ASN A 78 -0.83 -28.53 0.90
C ASN A 78 -1.28 -28.62 -0.57
N ASP A 79 -2.15 -27.71 -1.01
CA ASP A 79 -2.56 -27.61 -2.42
C ASP A 79 -1.39 -27.22 -3.33
N LEU A 80 -0.48 -26.36 -2.85
CA LEU A 80 0.75 -25.97 -3.54
C LEU A 80 1.75 -27.14 -3.65
N SER A 81 1.83 -28.01 -2.65
CA SER A 81 2.71 -29.20 -2.66
C SER A 81 2.18 -30.33 -3.54
N LEU A 82 0.86 -30.43 -3.76
CA LEU A 82 0.22 -31.52 -4.52
C LEU A 82 0.05 -31.23 -6.02
N LYS A 83 0.07 -29.95 -6.44
CA LYS A 83 -0.05 -29.53 -7.84
C LYS A 83 1.30 -29.00 -8.36
N SER A 84 1.49 -29.02 -9.68
CA SER A 84 2.71 -28.46 -10.29
C SER A 84 2.90 -26.99 -9.87
N PRO A 85 3.99 -26.63 -9.16
CA PRO A 85 4.20 -25.28 -8.64
C PRO A 85 4.16 -24.22 -9.74
N ALA A 86 4.65 -24.54 -10.94
CA ALA A 86 4.69 -23.62 -12.07
C ALA A 86 3.29 -23.20 -12.58
N THR A 87 2.31 -24.11 -12.58
CA THR A 87 0.94 -23.82 -13.04
C THR A 87 0.16 -23.02 -12.01
N MET A 88 0.39 -23.25 -10.71
CA MET A 88 -0.26 -22.44 -9.66
C MET A 88 0.33 -21.03 -9.60
N ILE A 89 1.63 -20.84 -9.82
CA ILE A 89 2.24 -19.51 -9.93
C ILE A 89 1.61 -18.72 -11.07
N SER A 90 1.50 -19.30 -12.27
CA SER A 90 1.01 -18.55 -13.42
C SER A 90 -0.43 -18.06 -13.21
N VAL A 91 -1.32 -18.92 -12.70
CA VAL A 91 -2.72 -18.54 -12.41
C VAL A 91 -2.79 -17.51 -11.29
N THR A 92 -2.12 -17.74 -10.16
CA THR A 92 -2.17 -16.83 -9.00
C THR A 92 -1.50 -15.49 -9.29
N ALA A 93 -0.40 -15.48 -10.05
CA ALA A 93 0.26 -14.27 -10.53
C ALA A 93 -0.64 -13.46 -11.47
N ILE A 94 -1.30 -14.11 -12.43
CA ILE A 94 -2.23 -13.42 -13.34
C ILE A 94 -3.39 -12.83 -12.55
N THR A 95 -3.98 -13.58 -11.62
CA THR A 95 -5.10 -13.07 -10.79
C THR A 95 -4.65 -11.95 -9.85
N ALA A 96 -3.49 -12.08 -9.21
CA ALA A 96 -2.93 -11.05 -8.33
C ALA A 96 -2.65 -9.76 -9.12
N LEU A 97 -1.96 -9.89 -10.26
CA LEU A 97 -1.61 -8.77 -11.12
C LEU A 97 -2.86 -8.11 -11.71
N TRP A 98 -3.87 -8.89 -12.09
CA TRP A 98 -5.12 -8.35 -12.61
C TRP A 98 -5.86 -7.53 -11.55
N SER A 99 -6.05 -8.07 -10.34
CA SER A 99 -6.74 -7.40 -9.23
C SER A 99 -5.98 -6.17 -8.77
N ALA A 100 -4.68 -6.30 -8.48
CA ALA A 100 -3.85 -5.17 -8.03
C ALA A 100 -3.70 -4.09 -9.13
N GLY A 101 -3.61 -4.48 -10.40
CA GLY A 101 -3.63 -3.57 -11.54
C GLY A 101 -4.96 -2.81 -11.68
N ARG A 102 -6.11 -3.38 -11.27
CA ARG A 102 -7.39 -2.65 -11.18
C ARG A 102 -7.38 -1.64 -10.03
N GLY A 103 -6.80 -2.00 -8.88
CA GLY A 103 -6.61 -1.07 -7.76
C GLY A 103 -5.76 0.14 -8.16
N MET A 104 -4.57 -0.10 -8.74
CA MET A 104 -3.67 0.96 -9.20
C MET A 104 -4.31 1.85 -10.29
N PHE A 105 -5.06 1.24 -11.22
CA PHE A 105 -5.79 2.01 -12.23
C PHE A 105 -6.87 2.92 -11.63
N SER A 106 -7.51 2.50 -10.54
CA SER A 106 -8.45 3.34 -9.80
C SER A 106 -7.77 4.48 -9.05
N VAL A 107 -6.57 4.26 -8.49
CA VAL A 107 -5.74 5.34 -7.93
C VAL A 107 -5.41 6.37 -9.02
N ALA A 108 -4.93 5.92 -10.18
CA ALA A 108 -4.59 6.80 -11.30
C ALA A 108 -5.79 7.62 -11.78
N ARG A 109 -6.98 7.00 -11.91
CA ARG A 109 -8.20 7.73 -12.28
C ARG A 109 -8.60 8.78 -11.26
N GLY A 110 -8.56 8.45 -9.96
CA GLY A 110 -8.85 9.41 -8.90
C GLY A 110 -7.87 10.58 -8.92
N LEU A 111 -6.56 10.31 -9.00
CA LEU A 111 -5.56 11.39 -9.06
C LEU A 111 -5.65 12.24 -10.33
N ASN A 112 -6.00 11.65 -11.47
CA ASN A 112 -6.25 12.39 -12.71
C ASN A 112 -7.52 13.24 -12.62
N ARG A 113 -8.54 12.80 -11.87
CA ARG A 113 -9.77 13.55 -11.64
C ARG A 113 -9.49 14.83 -10.84
N VAL A 114 -8.71 14.75 -9.76
CA VAL A 114 -8.25 15.91 -8.97
C VAL A 114 -7.67 17.01 -9.87
N HIS A 115 -6.85 16.61 -10.85
CA HIS A 115 -6.15 17.54 -11.75
C HIS A 115 -6.98 18.07 -12.93
N GLY A 116 -8.28 17.76 -12.99
CA GLY A 116 -9.20 18.37 -13.95
C GLY A 116 -9.07 17.84 -15.37
N HIS A 117 -8.95 16.51 -15.52
CA HIS A 117 -8.83 15.71 -16.75
C HIS A 117 -7.37 15.37 -17.12
N GLY A 118 -7.03 14.09 -17.00
CA GLY A 118 -5.81 13.53 -17.57
C GLY A 118 -5.86 13.62 -19.09
N GLU A 119 -4.68 13.71 -19.73
CA GLU A 119 -4.57 13.52 -21.18
C GLU A 119 -5.34 12.25 -21.58
N LYS A 120 -6.10 12.28 -22.69
CA LYS A 120 -6.77 11.09 -23.23
C LYS A 120 -5.72 10.11 -23.77
N ARG A 121 -4.99 9.47 -22.87
CA ARG A 121 -4.15 8.31 -23.20
C ARG A 121 -5.08 7.15 -23.46
N TRP A 122 -4.72 6.36 -24.46
CA TRP A 122 -5.47 5.16 -24.80
C TRP A 122 -5.57 4.26 -23.57
N TYR A 123 -6.78 3.77 -23.28
CA TYR A 123 -7.09 2.99 -22.06
C TYR A 123 -6.09 1.85 -21.80
N VAL A 124 -5.60 1.20 -22.86
CA VAL A 124 -4.63 0.10 -22.77
C VAL A 124 -3.24 0.56 -22.33
N VAL A 125 -2.81 1.79 -22.69
CA VAL A 125 -1.51 2.33 -22.29
C VAL A 125 -1.49 2.64 -20.79
N ASN A 126 -2.53 3.29 -20.26
CA ASN A 126 -2.65 3.49 -18.81
C ASN A 126 -2.74 2.17 -18.05
N ARG A 127 -3.41 1.17 -18.63
CA ARG A 127 -3.48 -0.17 -18.04
C ARG A 127 -2.10 -0.82 -17.97
N LEU A 128 -1.29 -0.74 -19.03
CA LEU A 128 0.06 -1.28 -19.06
C LEU A 128 0.99 -0.59 -18.04
N ILE A 129 0.91 0.74 -17.94
CA ILE A 129 1.69 1.51 -16.96
C ILE A 129 1.28 1.13 -15.53
N CYS A 130 -0.03 1.05 -15.25
CA CYS A 130 -0.54 0.61 -13.94
C CYS A 130 -0.12 -0.82 -13.59
N SER A 131 -0.13 -1.73 -14.57
CA SER A 131 0.42 -3.08 -14.41
C SER A 131 1.91 -3.05 -14.11
N GLY A 132 2.68 -2.18 -14.76
CA GLY A 132 4.10 -1.96 -14.47
C GLY A 132 4.34 -1.50 -13.03
N TYR A 133 3.62 -0.48 -12.55
CA TYR A 133 3.70 -0.05 -11.14
C TYR A 133 3.31 -1.16 -10.17
N THR A 134 2.32 -1.97 -10.53
CA THR A 134 1.91 -3.13 -9.74
C THR A 134 3.02 -4.18 -9.66
N ILE A 135 3.71 -4.47 -10.77
CA ILE A 135 4.85 -5.40 -10.78
C ILE A 135 5.98 -4.88 -9.89
N VAL A 136 6.32 -3.59 -10.00
CA VAL A 136 7.35 -2.97 -9.14
C VAL A 136 6.96 -3.08 -7.66
N PHE A 137 5.70 -2.79 -7.32
CA PHE A 137 5.19 -2.94 -5.96
C PHE A 137 5.30 -4.39 -5.46
N ILE A 138 4.89 -5.36 -6.27
CA ILE A 138 5.02 -6.79 -5.95
C ILE A 138 6.48 -7.17 -5.72
N LEU A 139 7.41 -6.73 -6.59
CA LEU A 139 8.84 -6.98 -6.44
C LEU A 139 9.38 -6.39 -5.13
N VAL A 140 9.02 -5.14 -4.81
CA VAL A 140 9.42 -4.49 -3.55
C VAL A 140 8.90 -5.27 -2.34
N CYS A 141 7.66 -5.76 -2.37
CA CYS A 141 7.12 -6.58 -1.28
C CYS A 141 7.84 -7.93 -1.16
N ILE A 142 8.15 -8.60 -2.28
CA ILE A 142 8.93 -9.86 -2.29
C ILE A 142 10.31 -9.61 -1.68
N LEU A 143 11.00 -8.55 -2.11
CA LEU A 143 12.31 -8.18 -1.57
C LEU A 143 12.25 -7.83 -0.08
N SER A 144 11.23 -7.08 0.35
CA SER A 144 11.04 -6.69 1.75
C SER A 144 10.76 -7.90 2.65
N LEU A 145 9.95 -8.86 2.19
CA LEU A 145 9.70 -10.11 2.92
C LEU A 145 10.92 -11.03 2.90
N GLY A 146 11.64 -11.11 1.78
CA GLY A 146 12.94 -11.79 1.74
C GLY A 146 13.89 -11.21 2.79
N LEU A 147 13.97 -9.89 2.87
CA LEU A 147 14.73 -9.19 3.91
C LEU A 147 14.18 -9.38 5.32
N LEU A 148 12.89 -9.66 5.52
CA LEU A 148 12.32 -9.88 6.86
C LEU A 148 12.51 -11.34 7.33
N VAL A 149 12.33 -12.29 6.41
CA VAL A 149 12.48 -13.74 6.63
C VAL A 149 13.95 -14.13 6.72
N PHE A 150 14.74 -13.73 5.73
CA PHE A 150 16.18 -13.92 5.75
C PHE A 150 16.89 -12.84 6.54
N GLY A 151 16.20 -11.78 6.98
CA GLY A 151 16.79 -10.70 7.77
C GLY A 151 17.53 -11.17 8.99
N ASN A 152 16.94 -12.08 9.75
CA ASN A 152 17.57 -12.65 10.93
C ASN A 152 18.79 -13.53 10.58
N MET A 153 18.74 -14.26 9.45
CA MET A 153 19.85 -15.10 8.98
C MET A 153 21.00 -14.26 8.38
N ILE A 154 20.66 -13.23 7.60
CA ILE A 154 21.54 -12.22 7.04
C ILE A 154 22.16 -11.38 8.16
N GLN A 155 21.39 -11.01 9.17
CA GLN A 155 21.85 -10.32 10.37
C GLN A 155 22.80 -11.21 11.17
N ALA A 156 22.48 -12.48 11.42
CA ALA A 156 23.39 -13.41 12.11
C ALA A 156 24.69 -13.65 11.32
N PHE A 157 24.60 -13.73 9.98
CA PHE A 157 25.76 -13.85 9.09
C PHE A 157 26.61 -12.56 9.05
N LEU A 158 25.98 -11.39 9.01
CA LEU A 158 26.67 -10.10 9.03
C LEU A 158 27.29 -9.79 10.40
N VAL A 159 26.63 -10.11 11.49
CA VAL A 159 27.15 -9.94 12.85
C VAL A 159 28.34 -10.87 13.10
N SER A 160 28.31 -12.11 12.60
CA SER A 160 29.42 -13.06 12.74
C SER A 160 30.63 -12.76 11.85
N ARG A 161 30.44 -12.13 10.68
CA ARG A 161 31.53 -11.83 9.74
C ARG A 161 32.04 -10.38 9.79
N PHE A 162 31.20 -9.44 10.18
CA PHE A 162 31.49 -7.99 10.21
C PHE A 162 30.89 -7.33 11.48
N PRO A 163 31.60 -7.32 12.61
CA PRO A 163 31.11 -6.73 13.87
C PRO A 163 30.77 -5.22 13.77
N ILE A 164 31.36 -4.51 12.80
CA ILE A 164 31.04 -3.09 12.50
C ILE A 164 29.59 -2.91 12.00
N VAL A 165 29.00 -3.93 11.38
CA VAL A 165 27.61 -3.89 10.89
C VAL A 165 26.61 -4.10 12.02
N ALA A 166 27.02 -4.74 13.12
CA ALA A 166 26.15 -4.96 14.28
C ALA A 166 25.66 -3.64 14.89
N ASP A 167 26.55 -2.67 15.07
CA ASP A 167 26.21 -1.33 15.60
C ASP A 167 25.27 -0.56 14.67
N VAL A 168 25.49 -0.65 13.35
CA VAL A 168 24.63 -0.05 12.31
C VAL A 168 23.24 -0.68 12.32
N VAL A 169 23.12 -2.00 12.50
CA VAL A 169 21.83 -2.71 12.59
C VAL A 169 21.06 -2.29 13.85
N THR A 170 21.71 -2.17 15.01
CA THR A 170 21.07 -1.63 16.23
C THR A 170 20.63 -0.17 16.05
N HIS A 171 21.40 0.66 15.34
CA HIS A 171 21.00 2.03 15.03
C HIS A 171 19.78 2.06 14.08
N ILE A 172 19.75 1.21 13.05
CA ILE A 172 18.60 1.09 12.13
C ILE A 172 17.32 0.70 12.90
N ILE A 173 17.42 -0.20 13.89
CA ILE A 173 16.28 -0.62 14.73
C ILE A 173 15.80 0.53 15.63
N ASN A 174 16.72 1.31 16.21
CA ASN A 174 16.36 2.48 17.04
C ASN A 174 15.68 3.59 16.23
N PHE A 175 16.03 3.76 14.96
CA PHE A 175 15.42 4.75 14.06
C PHE A 175 14.28 4.19 13.20
N ARG A 176 13.75 2.98 13.47
CA ARG A 176 12.73 2.34 12.61
C ARG A 176 11.51 3.22 12.33
N ALA A 177 11.09 4.02 13.32
CA ALA A 177 9.92 4.88 13.18
C ALA A 177 10.19 6.03 12.20
N LEU A 178 11.42 6.57 12.23
CA LEU A 178 11.85 7.64 11.34
C LEU A 178 12.06 7.10 9.91
N TRP A 179 12.63 5.90 9.78
CA TRP A 179 12.73 5.20 8.49
C TRP A 179 11.36 4.89 7.90
N ALA A 180 10.43 4.37 8.70
CA ALA A 180 9.07 4.10 8.26
C ALA A 180 8.37 5.38 7.76
N LEU A 181 8.57 6.50 8.45
CA LEU A 181 8.05 7.80 8.03
C LEU A 181 8.66 8.25 6.71
N MET A 182 9.99 8.20 6.58
CA MET A 182 10.69 8.57 5.35
C MET A 182 10.24 7.74 4.15
N ILE A 183 10.11 6.42 4.32
CA ILE A 183 9.63 5.51 3.28
C ILE A 183 8.20 5.86 2.89
N LEU A 184 7.32 6.17 3.85
CA LEU A 184 5.94 6.52 3.58
C LEU A 184 5.83 7.85 2.83
N VAL A 185 6.63 8.86 3.19
CA VAL A 185 6.69 10.14 2.47
C VAL A 185 7.15 9.92 1.04
N VAL A 186 8.22 9.16 0.83
CA VAL A 186 8.73 8.85 -0.52
C VAL A 186 7.69 8.08 -1.33
N PHE A 187 6.97 7.15 -0.71
CA PHE A 187 5.89 6.40 -1.34
C PHE A 187 4.76 7.31 -1.82
N PHE A 188 4.22 8.18 -0.96
CA PHE A 188 3.18 9.13 -1.36
C PHE A 188 3.68 10.15 -2.38
N LEU A 189 4.91 10.64 -2.23
CA LEU A 189 5.53 11.55 -3.19
C LEU A 189 5.65 10.90 -4.58
N GLY A 190 6.06 9.63 -4.61
CA GLY A 190 6.13 8.82 -5.82
C GLY A 190 4.75 8.65 -6.45
N ILE A 191 3.74 8.29 -5.66
CA ILE A 191 2.36 8.17 -6.15
C ILE A 191 1.88 9.49 -6.75
N TYR A 192 2.02 10.62 -6.03
CA TYR A 192 1.54 11.91 -6.52
C TYR A 192 2.30 12.44 -7.73
N THR A 193 3.55 12.04 -7.93
CA THR A 193 4.36 12.56 -9.03
C THR A 193 4.31 11.69 -10.29
N PHE A 194 4.29 10.36 -10.12
CA PHE A 194 4.46 9.42 -11.24
C PHE A 194 3.17 8.75 -11.70
N VAL A 195 2.16 8.64 -10.83
CA VAL A 195 0.90 7.96 -11.17
C VAL A 195 -0.04 8.82 -12.03
N PRO A 196 -0.17 10.15 -11.79
CA PRO A 196 -0.97 11.00 -12.67
C PRO A 196 -0.38 11.07 -14.08
N ASP A 197 -1.24 11.22 -15.08
CA ASP A 197 -0.80 11.33 -16.48
C ASP A 197 -0.09 12.66 -16.77
N LYS A 198 -0.37 13.67 -15.95
CA LYS A 198 0.24 15.00 -16.04
C LYS A 198 1.62 14.99 -15.40
N LYS A 199 2.60 15.59 -16.08
CA LYS A 199 3.93 15.83 -15.49
C LYS A 199 3.82 16.86 -14.35
N LEU A 200 3.95 16.38 -13.11
CA LEU A 200 3.94 17.22 -11.91
C LEU A 200 5.36 17.41 -11.38
N LYS A 201 5.63 18.56 -10.74
CA LYS A 201 6.94 18.83 -10.14
C LYS A 201 6.99 18.21 -8.74
N PHE A 202 8.03 17.44 -8.44
CA PHE A 202 8.23 16.80 -7.12
C PHE A 202 8.07 17.76 -5.94
N ARG A 203 8.62 18.98 -6.05
CA ARG A 203 8.58 19.99 -4.97
C ARG A 203 7.15 20.43 -4.63
N GLU A 204 6.24 20.44 -5.61
CA GLU A 204 4.84 20.83 -5.41
C GLU A 204 4.03 19.73 -4.72
N GLN A 205 4.53 18.48 -4.68
CA GLN A 205 3.80 17.32 -4.15
C GLN A 205 4.18 16.96 -2.70
N ILE A 206 5.23 17.58 -2.16
CA ILE A 206 5.71 17.39 -0.78
C ILE A 206 4.64 17.67 0.28
N PRO A 207 3.85 18.77 0.23
CA PRO A 207 2.92 19.09 1.31
C PRO A 207 1.81 18.03 1.46
N GLY A 208 1.27 17.54 0.35
CA GLY A 208 0.31 16.45 0.33
C GLY A 208 0.93 15.12 0.74
N ALA A 209 2.17 14.82 0.34
CA ALA A 209 2.87 13.61 0.77
C ALA A 209 3.08 13.57 2.29
N LEU A 210 3.44 14.71 2.89
CA LEU A 210 3.56 14.86 4.34
C LEU A 210 2.20 14.74 5.04
N PHE A 211 1.17 15.43 4.52
CA PHE A 211 -0.19 15.34 5.04
C PHE A 211 -0.70 13.90 5.05
N SER A 212 -0.60 13.20 3.92
CA SER A 212 -1.06 11.82 3.81
C SER A 212 -0.22 10.86 4.65
N THR A 213 1.07 11.13 4.82
CA THR A 213 1.90 10.34 5.74
C THR A 213 1.43 10.45 7.18
N VAL A 214 1.27 11.68 7.66
CA VAL A 214 0.83 11.95 9.04
C VAL A 214 -0.61 11.47 9.24
N GLY A 215 -1.49 11.72 8.29
CA GLY A 215 -2.88 11.27 8.32
C GLY A 215 -2.98 9.74 8.34
N TRP A 216 -2.23 9.05 7.48
CA TRP A 216 -2.22 7.59 7.42
C TRP A 216 -1.70 6.97 8.71
N MET A 217 -0.59 7.49 9.25
CA MET A 217 -0.02 7.01 10.52
C MET A 217 -0.95 7.30 11.70
N GLY A 218 -1.47 8.52 11.80
CA GLY A 218 -2.39 8.94 12.85
C GLY A 218 -3.68 8.14 12.83
N PHE A 219 -4.26 7.93 11.65
CA PHE A 219 -5.44 7.10 11.49
C PHE A 219 -5.15 5.63 11.82
N SER A 220 -4.02 5.08 11.38
CA SER A 220 -3.63 3.70 11.71
C SER A 220 -3.41 3.51 13.21
N PHE A 221 -2.83 4.50 13.89
CA PHE A 221 -2.68 4.50 15.34
C PHE A 221 -4.05 4.57 16.05
N ALA A 222 -4.92 5.48 15.63
CA ALA A 222 -6.28 5.60 16.17
C ALA A 222 -7.09 4.30 15.94
N PHE A 223 -6.97 3.70 14.75
CA PHE A 223 -7.62 2.44 14.40
C PHE A 223 -7.08 1.28 15.27
N SER A 224 -5.77 1.25 15.53
CA SER A 224 -5.15 0.30 16.45
C SER A 224 -5.69 0.45 17.88
N LEU A 225 -5.83 1.69 18.37
CA LEU A 225 -6.43 1.94 19.68
C LEU A 225 -7.89 1.47 19.74
N TYR A 226 -8.69 1.78 18.72
CA TYR A 226 -10.07 1.32 18.60
C TYR A 226 -10.18 -0.21 18.66
N PHE A 227 -9.34 -0.90 17.88
CA PHE A 227 -9.33 -2.36 17.85
C PHE A 227 -8.93 -2.96 19.21
N ASN A 228 -7.90 -2.42 19.83
CA ASN A 228 -7.34 -2.95 21.08
C ASN A 228 -8.18 -2.63 22.33
N HIS A 229 -8.89 -1.49 22.36
CA HIS A 229 -9.57 -1.01 23.57
C HIS A 229 -11.10 -1.01 23.50
N ILE A 230 -11.69 -0.71 22.34
CA ILE A 230 -13.11 -0.28 22.28
C ILE A 230 -14.03 -1.36 21.68
N GLY A 231 -13.54 -2.28 20.83
CA GLY A 231 -14.48 -3.25 20.25
C GLY A 231 -13.94 -4.42 19.41
N GLY A 232 -12.66 -4.46 19.03
CA GLY A 232 -12.14 -5.53 18.16
C GLY A 232 -12.38 -6.95 18.71
N ARG A 233 -12.26 -7.12 20.04
CA ARG A 233 -12.52 -8.38 20.73
C ARG A 233 -14.01 -8.79 20.73
N ASN A 234 -14.93 -7.86 20.94
CA ASN A 234 -16.37 -8.17 21.01
C ASN A 234 -17.00 -8.36 19.62
N TYR A 235 -16.55 -7.64 18.60
CA TYR A 235 -16.99 -7.88 17.21
C TYR A 235 -16.47 -9.21 16.65
N SER A 236 -15.33 -9.71 17.14
CA SER A 236 -14.83 -11.05 16.79
C SER A 236 -15.78 -12.16 17.26
N TYR A 237 -16.53 -11.97 18.35
CA TYR A 237 -17.50 -12.95 18.84
C TYR A 237 -18.78 -13.08 17.99
N MET A 238 -19.22 -12.01 17.32
CA MET A 238 -20.46 -12.02 16.53
C MET A 238 -20.25 -12.42 15.07
N TYR A 239 -19.13 -12.04 14.47
CA TYR A 239 -18.85 -12.23 13.04
C TYR A 239 -17.54 -13.00 12.75
N GLY A 240 -16.83 -13.45 13.78
CA GLY A 240 -15.65 -14.32 13.64
C GLY A 240 -14.55 -13.72 12.75
N SER A 241 -14.03 -14.53 11.83
CA SER A 241 -12.97 -14.15 10.89
C SER A 241 -13.40 -13.11 9.84
N LEU A 242 -14.73 -12.91 9.64
CA LEU A 242 -15.26 -11.92 8.71
C LEU A 242 -15.08 -10.48 9.24
N THR A 243 -15.11 -10.31 10.56
CA THR A 243 -14.85 -9.03 11.24
C THR A 243 -13.52 -8.43 10.81
N ALA A 244 -12.46 -9.24 10.76
CA ALA A 244 -11.13 -8.77 10.39
C ALA A 244 -11.08 -8.24 8.95
N ILE A 245 -11.78 -8.88 8.02
CA ILE A 245 -11.82 -8.47 6.61
C ILE A 245 -12.58 -7.15 6.46
N VAL A 246 -13.74 -7.02 7.11
CA VAL A 246 -14.54 -5.79 7.07
C VAL A 246 -13.78 -4.62 7.70
N LEU A 247 -13.14 -4.85 8.85
CA LEU A 247 -12.32 -3.85 9.52
C LEU A 247 -11.10 -3.46 8.67
N LEU A 248 -10.44 -4.41 8.02
CA LEU A 248 -9.33 -4.13 7.10
C LEU A 248 -9.82 -3.32 5.88
N LEU A 249 -10.98 -3.66 5.32
CA LEU A 249 -11.58 -2.92 4.22
C LEU A 249 -11.90 -1.47 4.62
N LEU A 250 -12.49 -1.27 5.81
CA LEU A 250 -12.76 0.07 6.35
C LEU A 250 -11.47 0.85 6.58
N TRP A 251 -10.46 0.21 7.17
CA TRP A 251 -9.17 0.84 7.38
C TRP A 251 -8.53 1.29 6.05
N LEU A 252 -8.50 0.39 5.06
CA LEU A 252 -8.01 0.72 3.71
C LEU A 252 -8.82 1.85 3.06
N TYR A 253 -10.14 1.84 3.22
CA TYR A 253 -11.03 2.86 2.69
C TYR A 253 -10.65 4.25 3.20
N PHE A 254 -10.53 4.43 4.51
CA PHE A 254 -10.11 5.70 5.09
C PHE A 254 -8.69 6.10 4.70
N CYS A 255 -7.78 5.13 4.63
CA CYS A 255 -6.42 5.34 4.15
C CYS A 255 -6.39 5.86 2.69
N MET A 256 -7.24 5.34 1.82
CA MET A 256 -7.38 5.84 0.45
C MET A 256 -8.06 7.21 0.39
N CYS A 257 -9.03 7.49 1.26
CA CYS A 257 -9.59 8.84 1.40
C CYS A 257 -8.52 9.86 1.78
N ILE A 258 -7.64 9.53 2.74
CA ILE A 258 -6.51 10.38 3.16
C ILE A 258 -5.53 10.60 2.00
N LEU A 259 -5.29 9.58 1.17
CA LEU A 259 -4.47 9.70 -0.03
C LEU A 259 -5.09 10.69 -1.03
N PHE A 260 -6.38 10.58 -1.34
CA PHE A 260 -7.03 11.51 -2.27
C PHE A 260 -7.13 12.93 -1.70
N PHE A 261 -7.36 13.08 -0.40
CA PHE A 261 -7.38 14.38 0.25
C PHE A 261 -6.00 15.06 0.20
N GLY A 262 -4.91 14.30 0.35
CA GLY A 262 -3.55 14.82 0.14
C GLY A 262 -3.29 15.27 -1.30
N ALA A 263 -3.89 14.61 -2.29
CA ALA A 263 -3.81 15.02 -3.68
C ALA A 263 -4.55 16.35 -3.93
N GLU A 264 -5.74 16.52 -3.37
CA GLU A 264 -6.48 17.79 -3.40
C GLU A 264 -5.69 18.93 -2.74
N LEU A 265 -5.05 18.63 -1.61
CA LEU A 265 -4.17 19.58 -0.93
C LEU A 265 -3.01 20.03 -1.83
N ASN A 266 -2.39 19.11 -2.57
CA ASN A 266 -1.35 19.45 -3.55
C ASN A 266 -1.88 20.33 -4.69
N TYR A 267 -3.10 20.08 -5.17
CA TYR A 267 -3.73 20.89 -6.20
C TYR A 267 -3.92 22.34 -5.74
N TYR A 268 -4.48 22.56 -4.55
CA TYR A 268 -4.67 23.91 -3.99
C TYR A 268 -3.36 24.58 -3.60
N TRP A 269 -2.37 23.83 -3.11
CA TRP A 269 -1.04 24.38 -2.80
C TRP A 269 -0.39 24.98 -4.04
N LYS A 270 -0.56 24.32 -5.19
CA LYS A 270 -0.09 24.81 -6.48
C LYS A 270 -0.82 26.07 -6.95
N GLU A 271 -2.12 26.19 -6.70
CA GLU A 271 -2.86 27.43 -7.02
C GLU A 271 -2.42 28.62 -6.16
N LEU A 272 -2.09 28.37 -4.89
CA LEU A 272 -1.66 29.41 -3.95
C LEU A 272 -0.21 29.86 -4.16
N PHE A 273 0.66 28.93 -4.54
CA PHE A 273 2.08 29.19 -4.82
C PHE A 273 2.45 28.69 -6.22
N PRO A 274 1.96 29.35 -7.29
CA PRO A 274 2.34 29.00 -8.64
C PRO A 274 3.83 29.22 -8.80
N GLY A 275 4.61 28.14 -8.88
CA GLY A 275 6.03 28.25 -9.17
C GLY A 275 6.23 28.94 -10.52
N ASP A 276 7.16 29.89 -10.58
CA ASP A 276 7.47 30.74 -11.73
C ASP A 276 7.27 29.98 -13.06
N GLY A 277 6.21 30.34 -13.80
CA GLY A 277 6.00 29.88 -15.17
C GLY A 277 4.65 29.26 -15.55
N MET A 278 3.65 29.17 -14.68
CA MET A 278 2.28 28.83 -15.12
C MET A 278 1.24 29.80 -14.57
N SER A 279 0.63 30.56 -15.48
CA SER A 279 -0.54 31.38 -15.19
C SER A 279 -1.71 30.48 -14.76
N PRO A 280 -2.55 30.94 -13.82
CA PRO A 280 -3.72 30.19 -13.40
C PRO A 280 -4.66 30.04 -14.61
N SER A 281 -4.94 28.80 -15.02
CA SER A 281 -6.02 28.51 -15.96
C SER A 281 -7.31 28.99 -15.32
N ARG A 282 -7.90 30.03 -15.91
CA ARG A 282 -9.20 30.56 -15.48
C ARG A 282 -10.25 29.46 -15.58
N ARG A 283 -11.10 29.45 -14.55
CA ARG A 283 -12.31 28.65 -14.30
C ARG A 283 -13.06 28.23 -15.56
#